data_AF-A0A9X1HCF8-F1
#
_entry.id   AF-A0A9X1HCF8-F1
#
_cell.length_a   1.000
_cell.length_b   1.000
_cell.length_c   1.000
_cell.angle_alpha   90.00
_cell.angle_beta   90.00
_cell.angle_gamma   90.00
#
_symmetry.space_group_name_H-M   'P 1'
#
loop_
_entity.id
_entity.type
_entity.pdbx_description
1 polymer ?
#
loop_
_entity_poly.entity_id
_entity_poly.type
_entity_poly.pdbx_seq_one_letter_code
_entity_poly.pdbx_strand_id
1 'polypeptide(L)'
;MKQSFDLNMFAKTMTDKGYNGFFLTQAGYPGKVKDSISSFLEACSNGADKPLFPGFVTLNTYLEWNGEDKPKVSCHLWVQYRNGNFEVQKMNIEKTDRYGHSLKKLELTDLTTESVPTVKEALAKISDTPKEQLSARRKGLGM
;
A
#
# COMPACT_ATOMS: atom_id res chain seq x y z
N MET A 1 -19.06 1.87 15.99
CA MET A 1 -18.02 2.79 16.48
C MET A 1 -16.82 2.60 15.57
N LYS A 2 -16.34 3.65 14.87
CA LYS A 2 -15.08 3.56 14.12
C LYS A 2 -13.93 3.50 15.13
N GLN A 3 -13.13 2.44 15.12
CA GLN A 3 -11.91 2.40 15.92
C GLN A 3 -10.94 3.47 15.41
N SER A 4 -10.53 4.36 16.30
CA SER A 4 -9.45 5.31 16.08
C SER A 4 -8.12 4.58 16.25
N PHE A 5 -7.30 4.53 15.20
CA PHE A 5 -5.95 3.99 15.28
C PHE A 5 -4.96 5.15 15.34
N ASP A 6 -4.38 5.41 16.51
CA ASP A 6 -3.15 6.19 16.59
C ASP A 6 -1.97 5.44 15.96
N LEU A 7 -0.87 6.13 15.66
CA LEU A 7 0.26 5.59 14.88
C LEU A 7 0.80 4.27 15.44
N ASN A 8 0.88 4.15 16.77
CA ASN A 8 1.36 2.92 17.42
C ASN A 8 0.38 1.77 17.19
N MET A 9 -0.91 2.01 17.39
CA MET A 9 -1.94 0.99 17.18
C MET A 9 -2.02 0.59 15.70
N PHE A 10 -1.97 1.56 14.80
CA PHE A 10 -1.91 1.33 13.36
C PHE A 10 -0.73 0.43 12.98
N ALA A 11 0.49 0.78 13.40
CA ALA A 11 1.68 0.00 13.12
C ALA A 11 1.58 -1.41 13.69
N LYS A 12 1.06 -1.55 14.92
CA LYS A 12 0.83 -2.85 15.55
C LYS A 12 -0.16 -3.70 14.77
N THR A 13 -1.31 -3.16 14.37
CA THR A 13 -2.33 -3.87 13.57
C THR A 13 -1.77 -4.32 12.22
N MET A 14 -1.01 -3.47 11.53
CA MET A 14 -0.36 -3.84 10.28
C MET A 14 0.67 -4.96 10.50
N THR A 15 1.49 -4.87 11.55
CA THR A 15 2.48 -5.89 11.94
C THR A 15 1.81 -7.23 12.25
N ASP A 16 0.71 -7.22 13.01
CA ASP A 16 -0.09 -8.40 13.36
C ASP A 16 -0.68 -9.09 12.12
N LYS A 17 -1.10 -8.31 11.13
CA LYS A 17 -1.55 -8.79 9.81
C LYS A 17 -0.41 -9.31 8.91
N GLY A 18 0.83 -9.28 9.40
CA GLY A 18 2.01 -9.82 8.72
C GLY A 18 2.82 -8.79 7.93
N TYR A 19 2.43 -7.51 7.94
CA TYR A 19 3.13 -6.43 7.23
C TYR A 19 4.39 -5.99 7.98
N ASN A 20 5.34 -6.91 8.12
CA ASN A 20 6.56 -6.75 8.91
C ASN A 20 7.76 -6.27 8.09
N GLY A 21 7.55 -6.01 6.80
CA GLY A 21 8.58 -5.58 5.85
C GLY A 21 9.09 -4.16 6.11
N PHE A 22 9.93 -3.70 5.19
CA PHE A 22 10.30 -2.29 5.10
C PHE A 22 9.27 -1.55 4.26
N PHE A 23 8.99 -0.32 4.67
CA PHE A 23 8.07 0.60 4.05
C PHE A 23 8.82 1.81 3.54
N LEU A 24 8.34 2.36 2.45
CA LEU A 24 8.77 3.62 1.90
C LEU A 24 7.58 4.57 1.91
N THR A 25 7.58 5.49 2.86
CA THR A 25 6.55 6.53 2.96
C THR A 25 6.83 7.62 1.94
N GLN A 26 5.82 7.98 1.12
CA GLN A 26 5.89 9.05 0.12
C GLN A 26 7.10 8.92 -0.84
N ALA A 27 7.52 7.68 -1.11
CA ALA A 27 8.72 7.36 -1.89
C ALA A 27 10.06 7.89 -1.33
N GLY A 28 10.10 8.51 -0.14
CA GLY A 28 11.30 9.20 0.37
C GLY A 28 11.77 8.76 1.76
N TYR A 29 10.91 8.11 2.56
CA TYR A 29 11.19 7.84 3.97
C TYR A 29 11.18 6.33 4.24
N PRO A 30 12.32 5.63 4.13
CA PRO A 30 12.40 4.20 4.36
C PRO A 30 12.38 3.87 5.86
N GLY A 31 11.70 2.80 6.25
CA GLY A 31 11.70 2.33 7.64
C GLY A 31 10.66 1.25 7.92
N LYS A 32 10.50 0.86 9.18
CA LYS A 32 9.29 0.13 9.60
C LYS A 32 8.09 1.06 9.55
N VAL A 33 6.86 0.51 9.55
CA VAL A 33 5.62 1.30 9.41
C VAL A 33 5.61 2.55 10.28
N LYS A 34 5.88 2.40 11.58
CA LYS A 34 5.90 3.52 12.54
C LYS A 34 7.01 4.53 12.21
N ASP A 35 8.25 4.06 12.10
CA ASP A 35 9.41 4.95 11.90
C ASP A 35 9.32 5.69 10.56
N SER A 36 8.96 4.99 9.50
CA SER A 36 8.79 5.53 8.14
C SER A 36 7.75 6.66 8.10
N ILE A 37 6.59 6.46 8.72
CA ILE A 37 5.54 7.48 8.79
C ILE A 37 5.99 8.63 9.72
N SER A 38 6.58 8.32 10.87
CA SER A 38 7.01 9.31 11.85
C SER A 38 8.05 10.27 11.27
N SER A 39 9.07 9.74 10.58
CA SER A 39 10.10 10.55 9.92
C SER A 39 9.52 11.48 8.86
N PHE A 40 8.54 11.00 8.08
CA PHE A 40 7.85 11.84 7.09
C PHE A 40 7.03 12.96 7.74
N LEU A 41 6.28 12.65 8.80
CA LEU A 41 5.48 13.64 9.51
C LEU A 41 6.34 14.68 10.22
N GLU A 42 7.49 14.28 10.78
CA GLU A 42 8.48 15.18 11.36
C GLU A 42 9.06 16.12 10.30
N ALA A 43 9.45 15.60 9.14
CA ALA A 43 9.92 16.42 8.01
C ALA A 43 8.86 17.42 7.54
N CYS A 44 7.58 17.03 7.51
CA CYS A 44 6.48 17.94 7.23
C CYS A 44 6.33 19.03 8.30
N SER A 45 6.43 18.68 9.58
CA SER A 45 6.35 19.64 10.68
C SER A 45 7.49 20.65 10.65
N ASN A 46 8.68 20.23 10.19
CA ASN A 46 9.86 21.08 10.05
C ASN A 46 9.89 21.87 8.72
N GLY A 47 8.87 21.70 7.87
CA GLY A 47 8.78 22.37 6.57
C GLY A 47 9.75 21.86 5.50
N ALA A 48 10.44 20.75 5.75
CA ALA A 48 11.37 20.14 4.81
C ALA A 48 10.64 19.36 3.70
N ASP A 49 9.41 18.92 3.97
CA ASP A 49 8.59 18.14 3.04
C ASP A 49 7.10 18.50 3.19
N LYS A 50 6.26 17.96 2.30
CA LYS A 50 4.81 18.13 2.37
C LYS A 50 4.09 16.93 1.78
N PRO A 51 2.92 16.56 2.33
CA PRO A 51 2.14 15.48 1.74
C PRO A 51 1.67 15.85 0.34
N LEU A 52 1.84 14.89 -0.58
CA LEU A 52 1.30 14.94 -1.94
C LEU A 52 -0.21 15.28 -1.95
N PHE A 53 -0.95 14.73 -0.99
CA PHE A 53 -2.36 15.04 -0.78
C PHE A 53 -2.60 15.37 0.70
N PRO A 54 -3.24 16.50 1.02
CA PRO A 54 -3.44 16.90 2.40
C PRO A 54 -4.28 15.86 3.16
N GLY A 55 -3.78 15.43 4.33
CA GLY A 55 -4.43 14.42 5.15
C GLY A 55 -4.28 12.98 4.64
N PHE A 56 -3.39 12.74 3.68
CA PHE A 56 -3.06 11.39 3.21
C PHE A 56 -1.55 11.17 3.18
N VAL A 57 -1.16 9.93 3.45
CA VAL A 57 0.20 9.44 3.34
C VAL A 57 0.19 8.14 2.53
N THR A 58 1.12 8.03 1.59
CA THR A 58 1.28 6.81 0.80
C THR A 58 2.41 5.95 1.34
N LEU A 59 2.22 4.63 1.34
CA LEU A 59 3.15 3.64 1.86
C LEU A 59 3.40 2.59 0.79
N ASN A 60 4.66 2.36 0.43
CA ASN A 60 5.05 1.31 -0.49
C ASN A 60 5.85 0.23 0.23
N THR A 61 5.55 -1.04 -0.02
CA THR A 61 6.28 -2.17 0.55
C THR A 61 6.28 -3.35 -0.41
N TYR A 62 7.20 -4.29 -0.22
CA TYR A 62 7.19 -5.58 -0.91
C TYR A 62 6.58 -6.64 0.01
N LEU A 63 5.52 -7.30 -0.48
CA LEU A 63 4.96 -8.49 0.17
C LEU A 63 5.78 -9.73 -0.16
N GLU A 64 6.34 -9.77 -1.37
CA GLU A 64 7.23 -10.82 -1.83
C GLU A 64 8.33 -10.21 -2.71
N TRP A 65 9.58 -10.42 -2.33
CA TRP A 65 10.76 -10.04 -3.11
C TRP A 65 11.76 -11.19 -3.06
N ASN A 66 11.96 -11.85 -4.21
CA ASN A 66 12.86 -13.01 -4.32
C ASN A 66 14.15 -12.70 -5.10
N GLY A 67 14.46 -11.41 -5.29
CA GLY A 67 15.56 -10.93 -6.14
C GLY A 67 15.06 -10.26 -7.41
N GLU A 68 15.98 -9.56 -8.07
CA GLU A 68 15.68 -8.67 -9.20
C GLU A 68 15.20 -9.41 -10.45
N ASP A 69 15.74 -10.62 -10.71
CA ASP A 69 15.38 -11.42 -11.89
C ASP A 69 14.09 -12.25 -11.70
N LYS A 70 13.41 -12.10 -10.56
CA LYS A 70 12.19 -12.86 -10.25
C LYS A 70 10.98 -11.94 -10.16
N PRO A 71 9.78 -12.47 -10.45
CA PRO A 71 8.55 -11.75 -10.18
C PRO A 71 8.48 -11.34 -8.72
N LYS A 72 7.93 -10.15 -8.48
CA LYS A 72 7.79 -9.55 -7.14
C LYS A 72 6.35 -9.11 -6.92
N VAL A 73 5.94 -9.10 -5.66
CA VAL A 73 4.63 -8.59 -5.25
C VAL A 73 4.84 -7.35 -4.39
N SER A 74 4.44 -6.20 -4.92
CA SER A 74 4.44 -4.92 -4.21
C SER A 74 3.04 -4.58 -3.71
N CYS A 75 3.01 -3.84 -2.61
CA CYS A 75 1.82 -3.28 -2.01
C CYS A 75 1.99 -1.77 -1.87
N HIS A 76 0.98 -1.02 -2.30
CA HIS A 76 0.89 0.42 -2.18
C HIS A 76 -0.38 0.76 -1.39
N LEU A 77 -0.24 1.41 -0.25
CA LEU A 77 -1.35 1.82 0.60
C LEU A 77 -1.52 3.33 0.60
N TRP A 78 -2.78 3.76 0.62
CA TRP A 78 -3.17 5.15 0.90
C TRP A 78 -3.79 5.18 2.29
N VAL A 79 -3.12 5.86 3.20
CA VAL A 79 -3.54 6.01 4.58
C VAL A 79 -4.01 7.43 4.77
N GLN A 80 -5.27 7.61 5.09
CA GLN A 80 -5.78 8.88 5.55
C GLN A 80 -5.28 9.10 6.97
N TYR A 81 -4.73 10.29 7.24
CA TYR A 81 -4.36 10.69 8.59
C TYR A 81 -5.07 11.99 8.97
N ARG A 82 -5.83 11.97 10.08
CA ARG A 82 -6.57 13.14 10.57
C ARG A 82 -6.65 13.12 12.10
N ASN A 83 -6.29 14.24 12.72
CA ASN A 83 -6.29 14.39 14.18
C ASN A 83 -5.51 13.27 14.91
N GLY A 84 -4.38 12.83 14.34
CA GLY A 84 -3.56 11.75 14.90
C GLY A 84 -4.06 10.33 14.66
N ASN A 85 -5.18 10.17 13.94
CA ASN A 85 -5.74 8.86 13.58
C ASN A 85 -5.32 8.46 12.17
N PHE A 86 -5.06 7.17 11.96
CA PHE A 86 -4.61 6.58 10.70
C PHE A 86 -5.60 5.51 10.21
N GLU A 87 -6.14 5.69 9.02
CA GLU A 87 -7.11 4.76 8.41
C GLU A 87 -6.66 4.41 6.99
N VAL A 88 -6.54 3.12 6.68
CA VAL A 88 -6.25 2.67 5.30
C VAL A 88 -7.50 2.85 4.46
N GLN A 89 -7.46 3.75 3.48
CA GLN A 89 -8.60 4.01 2.58
C GLN A 89 -8.53 3.17 1.31
N LYS A 90 -7.32 2.91 0.83
CA LYS A 90 -7.09 2.18 -0.42
C LYS A 90 -5.81 1.36 -0.31
N MET A 91 -5.81 0.19 -0.93
CA MET A 91 -4.66 -0.69 -1.02
C MET A 91 -4.59 -1.28 -2.42
N ASN A 92 -3.45 -1.12 -3.08
CA ASN A 92 -3.15 -1.72 -4.38
C ASN A 92 -2.05 -2.74 -4.21
N ILE A 93 -2.29 -3.95 -4.69
CA ILE A 93 -1.32 -5.04 -4.69
C ILE A 93 -1.04 -5.37 -6.14
N GLU A 94 0.24 -5.42 -6.49
CA GLU A 94 0.65 -5.66 -7.86
C GLU A 94 1.75 -6.71 -7.90
N LYS A 95 1.55 -7.70 -8.78
CA LYS A 95 2.57 -8.66 -9.13
C LYS A 95 3.22 -8.20 -10.42
N THR A 96 4.51 -7.88 -10.37
CA THR A 96 5.30 -7.46 -11.53
C THR A 96 6.28 -8.56 -11.92
N ASP A 97 6.59 -8.66 -13.21
CA ASP A 97 7.67 -9.52 -13.72
C ASP A 97 9.05 -8.86 -13.47
N ARG A 98 10.14 -9.55 -13.83
CA ARG A 98 11.52 -9.04 -13.70
C ARG A 98 11.78 -7.74 -14.46
N TYR A 99 11.05 -7.50 -15.55
CA TYR A 99 11.13 -6.26 -16.33
C TYR A 99 10.23 -5.15 -15.79
N GLY A 100 9.49 -5.41 -14.70
CA GLY A 100 8.56 -4.46 -14.10
C GLY A 100 7.19 -4.41 -14.77
N HIS A 101 6.87 -5.30 -15.71
CA HIS A 101 5.54 -5.33 -16.29
C HIS A 101 4.53 -5.94 -15.31
N SER A 102 3.40 -5.26 -15.11
CA SER A 102 2.31 -5.74 -14.27
C SER A 102 1.70 -7.01 -14.84
N LEU A 103 1.91 -8.13 -14.15
CA LEU A 103 1.31 -9.43 -14.48
C LEU A 103 -0.12 -9.52 -13.95
N LYS A 104 -0.34 -9.02 -12.74
CA LYS A 104 -1.64 -8.96 -12.07
C LYS A 104 -1.69 -7.77 -11.13
N LYS A 105 -2.88 -7.19 -10.97
CA LYS A 105 -3.15 -6.09 -10.04
C LYS A 105 -4.46 -6.36 -9.32
N LEU A 106 -4.45 -6.10 -8.02
CA LEU A 106 -5.61 -6.12 -7.16
C LEU A 106 -5.74 -4.74 -6.54
N GLU A 107 -6.88 -4.09 -6.77
CA GLU A 107 -7.22 -2.82 -6.15
C GLU A 107 -8.32 -3.06 -5.12
N LEU A 108 -8.07 -2.63 -3.89
CA LEU A 108 -8.99 -2.70 -2.77
C LEU A 108 -9.30 -1.27 -2.33
N THR A 109 -10.56 -0.86 -2.45
CA THR A 109 -11.06 0.45 -2.02
C THR A 109 -11.98 0.31 -0.81
N ASP A 110 -12.36 1.44 -0.21
CA ASP A 110 -13.31 1.51 0.90
C ASP A 110 -12.89 0.62 2.09
N LEU A 111 -11.57 0.55 2.28
CA LEU A 111 -10.99 -0.20 3.36
C LEU A 111 -11.11 0.57 4.68
N THR A 112 -10.97 -0.20 5.76
CA THR A 112 -10.62 0.30 7.09
C THR A 112 -9.39 -0.46 7.55
N THR A 113 -8.66 0.06 8.53
CA THR A 113 -7.44 -0.61 9.06
C THR A 113 -7.73 -2.05 9.52
N GLU A 114 -8.94 -2.33 10.02
CA GLU A 114 -9.38 -3.68 10.39
C GLU A 114 -9.66 -4.57 9.18
N SER A 115 -10.22 -4.00 8.10
CA SER A 115 -10.57 -4.73 6.86
C SER A 115 -9.39 -4.98 5.94
N VAL A 116 -8.20 -4.45 6.26
CA VAL A 116 -6.97 -4.74 5.52
C VAL A 116 -6.71 -6.26 5.56
N PRO A 117 -6.58 -6.94 4.41
CA PRO A 117 -6.29 -8.37 4.38
C PRO A 117 -4.92 -8.66 4.99
N THR A 118 -4.72 -9.84 5.57
CA THR A 118 -3.38 -10.28 5.97
C THR A 118 -2.48 -10.45 4.75
N VAL A 119 -1.16 -10.43 4.94
CA VAL A 119 -0.21 -10.66 3.83
C VAL A 119 -0.47 -12.00 3.14
N LYS A 120 -0.82 -13.04 3.90
CA LYS A 120 -1.16 -14.36 3.35
C LYS A 120 -2.41 -14.30 2.46
N GLU A 121 -3.46 -13.63 2.91
CA GLU A 121 -4.69 -13.45 2.13
C GLU A 121 -4.46 -12.60 0.88
N ALA A 122 -3.69 -11.52 1.00
CA ALA A 122 -3.29 -10.67 -0.12
C ALA A 122 -2.54 -11.46 -1.20
N LEU A 123 -1.56 -12.27 -0.80
CA LEU A 123 -0.80 -13.15 -1.69
C LEU A 123 -1.68 -14.24 -2.31
N ALA A 124 -2.60 -14.81 -1.54
CA ALA A 124 -3.57 -15.78 -2.05
C ALA A 124 -4.46 -15.13 -3.12
N LYS A 125 -5.04 -13.96 -2.85
CA LYS A 125 -5.90 -13.24 -3.82
C LYS A 125 -5.15 -12.94 -5.12
N ILE A 126 -3.93 -12.40 -5.05
CA ILE A 126 -3.19 -12.06 -6.27
C ILE A 126 -2.68 -13.31 -7.01
N SER A 127 -2.52 -14.45 -6.33
CA SER A 127 -2.19 -15.73 -6.96
C SER A 127 -3.40 -16.36 -7.63
N ASP A 128 -4.55 -16.38 -6.96
CA ASP A 128 -5.76 -17.12 -7.32
C ASP A 128 -6.66 -16.39 -8.33
N THR A 129 -6.57 -15.05 -8.46
CA THR A 129 -7.46 -14.33 -9.39
C THR A 129 -7.19 -14.75 -10.86
N PRO A 130 -8.16 -15.31 -11.60
CA PRO A 130 -8.03 -15.54 -13.03
C PRO A 130 -7.88 -14.22 -13.79
N LYS A 131 -7.23 -14.28 -14.97
CA LYS A 131 -6.86 -13.13 -15.81
C LYS A 131 -8.06 -12.33 -16.35
N GLU A 132 -8.82 -11.62 -15.53
CA GLU A 132 -9.76 -10.58 -15.98
C GLU A 132 -9.75 -9.50 -14.89
N GLN A 133 -9.27 -8.29 -15.09
CA GLN A 133 -9.78 -7.33 -16.05
C GLN A 133 -8.63 -6.48 -16.62
N LEU A 134 -8.07 -6.92 -17.75
CA LEU A 134 -7.62 -5.93 -18.73
C LEU A 134 -8.91 -5.34 -19.26
N SER A 135 -9.20 -4.09 -18.88
CA SER A 135 -10.26 -3.32 -19.49
C SER A 135 -10.03 -3.38 -21.00
N ALA A 136 -10.85 -4.18 -21.67
CA ALA A 136 -11.05 -4.11 -23.10
C ALA A 136 -11.68 -2.74 -23.37
N ARG A 137 -10.85 -1.70 -23.35
CA ARG A 137 -11.16 -0.43 -23.97
C ARG A 137 -11.24 -0.76 -25.45
N ARG A 138 -12.45 -1.12 -25.90
CA ARG A 138 -12.78 -1.29 -27.30
C ARG A 138 -12.25 -0.05 -28.02
N LYS A 139 -11.16 -0.20 -28.77
CA LYS A 139 -10.84 0.71 -29.86
C LYS A 139 -11.99 0.51 -30.84
N GLY A 140 -12.96 1.42 -30.81
CA GLY A 140 -13.89 1.58 -31.91
C GLY A 140 -13.07 1.89 -33.15
N LEU A 141 -12.93 0.89 -34.03
CA LEU A 141 -12.74 1.12 -35.45
C LEU A 141 -14.02 1.77 -35.95
N GLY A 142 -14.03 3.11 -35.96
CA GLY A 142 -14.93 3.91 -36.77
C GLY A 142 -14.22 4.16 -38.11
N MET A 143 -14.95 3.86 -39.17
CA MET A 143 -14.57 3.82 -40.59
C MET A 143 -13.88 5.09 -41.10
#